data_AF-A0A168FSF1-F1
#
_entry.id   AF-A0A168FSF1-F1
#
_cell.length_a   1.000
_cell.length_b   1.000
_cell.length_c   1.000
_cell.angle_alpha   90.00
_cell.angle_beta   90.00
_cell.angle_gamma   90.00
#
_symmetry.space_group_name_H-M   'P 1'
#
loop_
_entity.id
_entity.type
_entity.pdbx_description
1 polymer ?
#
loop_
_entity_poly.entity_id
_entity_poly.type
_entity_poly.pdbx_seq_one_letter_code
_entity_poly.pdbx_strand_id
1 'polypeptide(L)'
;MRIVIVGGTGNVGTALLRALTAEPAVTSVLGVARRLPDRTADPYRHARWAALDLAAPDDAPVVDELTRLFAGADAVVHLAWLIQPNRDRDLLRRTNVDGTRRVGEAAARAGVPHLVVASSVGAYSRAHDDVPHAEDWPTRGIASSHYSVDKAAQERVLDDLERRHPGLRVARVRPALIFQGDAGHEIVRYFVGPLVPVGVLRGHLPVLPLPSGLRLQAVHADDVADAYLRVVLGRHGGAFNVAAPELLRGPDLARVVGHGRVLELPRGVVRAALATAYDLRAVPTDPGWLDMGMGVPVMDTTRAVTELGWRPRHSAAAALADVVDGMADGRGLASGPLRPATHPDGSSPVDDGAGVPAEIDTELLGLYLSDHLTGATAGLGRIDRMVGSYPDSPFHPELAELAVQIRAERALYVSLLPALGLPRRPWRQAAAGLAERLGRLKLNGRVVSRSPLSLVLEVELMRSAVVGKLGGWQTLHDLAPELGLDPERFAVLAARAHRQLALLDRLHAHARAGAFHLT
;
A
#
# COMPACT_ATOMS: atom_id res chain seq x y z
N MET A 1 -5.14 0.97 32.62
CA MET A 1 -5.90 1.68 31.59
C MET A 1 -6.40 0.67 30.56
N ARG A 2 -7.68 0.75 30.19
CA ARG A 2 -8.29 0.03 29.06
C ARG A 2 -8.29 0.93 27.83
N ILE A 3 -7.62 0.49 26.78
CA ILE A 3 -7.43 1.27 25.55
C ILE A 3 -8.09 0.55 24.37
N VAL A 4 -8.80 1.31 23.54
CA VAL A 4 -9.36 0.81 22.28
C VAL A 4 -8.62 1.45 21.11
N ILE A 5 -8.16 0.65 20.14
CA ILE A 5 -7.47 1.13 18.94
C ILE A 5 -8.33 0.83 17.72
N VAL A 6 -8.90 1.86 17.11
CA VAL A 6 -9.59 1.73 15.82
C VAL A 6 -8.56 1.83 14.71
N GLY A 7 -8.40 0.78 13.91
CA GLY A 7 -7.33 0.67 12.90
C GLY A 7 -6.04 0.02 13.41
N GLY A 8 -6.13 -0.85 14.42
CA GLY A 8 -4.95 -1.47 15.07
C GLY A 8 -4.10 -2.41 14.21
N THR A 9 -4.51 -2.72 12.97
CA THR A 9 -3.81 -3.67 12.07
C THR A 9 -2.85 -3.02 11.06
N GLY A 10 -2.83 -1.69 10.98
CA GLY A 10 -2.00 -0.94 10.04
C GLY A 10 -0.65 -0.53 10.64
N ASN A 11 0.21 0.10 9.84
CA ASN A 11 1.56 0.56 10.20
C ASN A 11 1.67 1.12 11.63
N VAL A 12 0.99 2.24 11.93
CA VAL A 12 1.04 2.87 13.26
C VAL A 12 0.37 2.01 14.34
N GLY A 13 -0.74 1.34 13.99
CA GLY A 13 -1.49 0.51 14.94
C GLY A 13 -0.65 -0.64 15.48
N THR A 14 0.15 -1.27 14.63
CA THR A 14 1.03 -2.36 15.02
C THR A 14 2.19 -1.88 15.89
N ALA A 15 2.80 -0.72 15.59
CA ALA A 15 3.82 -0.12 16.45
C ALA A 15 3.25 0.28 17.81
N LEU A 16 2.04 0.85 17.84
CA LEU A 16 1.34 1.21 19.07
C LEU A 16 0.98 -0.01 19.92
N LEU A 17 0.57 -1.12 19.30
CA LEU A 17 0.31 -2.38 20.02
C LEU A 17 1.56 -2.89 20.74
N ARG A 18 2.74 -2.82 20.10
CA ARG A 18 4.02 -3.16 20.76
C ARG A 18 4.28 -2.25 21.96
N ALA A 19 4.15 -0.94 21.78
CA ALA A 19 4.37 0.04 22.85
C ALA A 19 3.41 -0.14 24.04
N LEU A 20 2.12 -0.35 23.77
CA LEU A 20 1.10 -0.54 24.80
C LEU A 20 1.26 -1.86 25.56
N THR A 21 1.69 -2.92 24.89
CA THR A 21 1.92 -4.23 25.53
C THR A 21 3.10 -4.18 26.51
N ALA A 22 4.07 -3.30 26.25
CA ALA A 22 5.23 -3.10 27.12
C ALA A 22 4.96 -2.15 28.29
N GLU A 23 3.80 -1.46 28.33
CA GLU A 23 3.48 -0.45 29.34
C GLU A 23 2.65 -1.05 30.51
N PRO A 24 3.21 -1.12 31.74
CA PRO A 24 2.50 -1.70 32.90
C PRO A 24 1.19 -1.00 33.26
N ALA A 25 1.06 0.30 32.98
CA ALA A 25 -0.17 1.04 33.23
C ALA A 25 -1.33 0.59 32.32
N VAL A 26 -1.07 -0.12 31.22
CA VAL A 26 -2.09 -0.61 30.28
C VAL A 26 -2.51 -2.02 30.68
N THR A 27 -3.77 -2.17 31.08
CA THR A 27 -4.30 -3.45 31.62
C THR A 27 -5.07 -4.24 30.57
N SER A 28 -5.53 -3.60 29.50
CA SER A 28 -6.16 -4.28 28.36
C SER A 28 -6.18 -3.42 27.11
N VAL A 29 -6.06 -4.08 25.96
CA VAL A 29 -6.17 -3.45 24.64
C VAL A 29 -7.23 -4.17 23.81
N LEU A 30 -8.12 -3.39 23.18
CA LEU A 30 -9.07 -3.86 22.17
C LEU A 30 -8.72 -3.24 20.82
N GLY A 31 -8.31 -4.05 19.85
CA GLY A 31 -8.17 -3.66 18.46
C GLY A 31 -9.50 -3.78 17.70
N VAL A 32 -9.87 -2.72 16.98
CA VAL A 32 -11.02 -2.72 16.06
C VAL A 32 -10.49 -2.58 14.64
N ALA A 33 -10.86 -3.51 13.76
CA ALA A 33 -10.43 -3.48 12.36
C ALA A 33 -11.45 -4.13 11.44
N ARG A 34 -11.58 -3.65 10.21
CA ARG A 34 -12.42 -4.28 9.19
C ARG A 34 -11.97 -5.70 8.86
N ARG A 35 -10.66 -5.91 8.75
CA ARG A 35 -10.03 -7.22 8.50
C ARG A 35 -9.16 -7.57 9.69
N LEU A 36 -9.49 -8.69 10.31
CA LEU A 36 -8.82 -9.13 11.53
C LEU A 36 -7.40 -9.66 11.20
N PRO A 37 -6.42 -9.44 12.08
CA PRO A 37 -5.08 -10.01 11.90
C PRO A 37 -5.05 -11.48 12.31
N ASP A 38 -3.93 -12.16 12.05
CA ASP A 38 -3.62 -13.41 12.73
C ASP A 38 -3.43 -13.14 14.23
N ARG A 39 -4.38 -13.63 15.03
CA ARG A 39 -4.44 -13.40 16.48
C ARG A 39 -3.48 -14.28 17.27
N THR A 40 -2.78 -15.20 16.60
CA THR A 40 -1.76 -16.04 17.24
C THR A 40 -0.36 -15.44 17.11
N ALA A 41 -0.17 -14.54 16.14
CA ALA A 41 1.09 -13.87 15.87
C ALA A 41 1.29 -12.61 16.71
N ASP A 42 2.55 -12.28 16.97
CA ASP A 42 2.94 -10.99 17.54
C ASP A 42 2.78 -9.85 16.52
N PRO A 43 2.45 -8.62 16.97
CA PRO A 43 2.05 -8.26 18.34
C PRO A 43 0.55 -8.48 18.61
N TYR A 44 -0.21 -9.01 17.65
CA TYR A 44 -1.67 -9.03 17.68
C TYR A 44 -2.26 -9.96 18.76
N ARG A 45 -1.54 -11.01 19.15
CA ARG A 45 -1.95 -11.95 20.21
C ARG A 45 -2.16 -11.31 21.59
N HIS A 46 -1.59 -10.14 21.82
CA HIS A 46 -1.68 -9.42 23.09
C HIS A 46 -2.91 -8.52 23.21
N ALA A 47 -3.72 -8.40 22.14
CA ALA A 47 -4.95 -7.62 22.13
C ALA A 47 -6.19 -8.50 21.90
N ARG A 48 -7.33 -8.04 22.41
CA ARG A 48 -8.64 -8.53 21.98
C ARG A 48 -9.01 -7.87 20.66
N TRP A 49 -9.85 -8.52 19.86
CA TRP A 49 -10.19 -8.02 18.52
C TRP A 49 -11.69 -8.02 18.24
N ALA A 50 -12.17 -6.94 17.61
CA ALA A 50 -13.52 -6.83 17.07
C ALA A 50 -13.47 -6.42 15.59
N ALA A 51 -14.34 -7.02 14.78
CA ALA A 51 -14.46 -6.71 13.37
C ALA A 51 -15.51 -5.61 13.17
N LEU A 52 -15.12 -4.51 12.53
CA LEU A 52 -16.07 -3.44 12.17
C LEU A 52 -15.54 -2.66 10.97
N ASP A 53 -16.42 -2.38 10.01
CA ASP A 53 -16.13 -1.51 8.88
C ASP A 53 -16.71 -0.10 9.12
N LEU A 54 -15.83 0.90 9.20
CA LEU A 54 -16.25 2.30 9.30
C LEU A 54 -16.86 2.83 8.01
N ALA A 55 -16.73 2.12 6.88
CA ALA A 55 -17.27 2.51 5.58
C ALA A 55 -18.72 2.07 5.35
N ALA A 56 -19.35 1.38 6.31
CA ALA A 56 -20.72 0.91 6.18
C ALA A 56 -21.69 2.06 5.81
N PRO A 57 -22.73 1.78 5.00
CA PRO A 57 -23.62 2.82 4.47
C PRO A 57 -24.37 3.56 5.57
N ASP A 58 -24.84 2.82 6.59
CA ASP A 58 -25.67 3.37 7.65
C ASP A 58 -24.85 3.80 8.88
N ASP A 59 -25.12 5.00 9.38
CA ASP A 59 -24.45 5.58 10.54
C ASP A 59 -24.80 4.88 11.85
N ALA A 60 -26.11 4.74 12.14
CA ALA A 60 -26.58 4.35 13.47
C ALA A 60 -26.04 2.98 13.92
N PRO A 61 -26.08 1.91 13.09
CA PRO A 61 -25.55 0.62 13.50
C PRO A 61 -24.04 0.65 13.78
N VAL A 62 -23.28 1.44 13.02
CA VAL A 62 -21.83 1.58 13.21
C VAL A 62 -21.52 2.32 14.51
N VAL A 63 -22.23 3.42 14.78
CA VAL A 63 -22.06 4.20 16.01
C VAL A 63 -22.46 3.38 17.23
N ASP A 64 -23.59 2.68 17.19
CA ASP A 64 -24.08 1.86 18.29
C ASP A 64 -23.08 0.73 18.61
N GLU A 65 -22.55 0.07 17.58
CA GLU A 65 -21.54 -0.97 17.77
C GLU A 65 -20.24 -0.42 18.37
N LEU A 66 -19.75 0.71 17.85
CA LEU A 66 -18.58 1.39 18.43
C LEU A 66 -18.83 1.78 19.89
N THR A 67 -20.01 2.30 20.23
CA THR A 67 -20.36 2.66 21.61
C THR A 67 -20.30 1.45 22.53
N ARG A 68 -20.79 0.28 22.10
CA ARG A 68 -20.65 -0.98 22.88
C ARG A 68 -19.18 -1.37 23.05
N LEU A 69 -18.38 -1.28 21.99
CA LEU A 69 -16.96 -1.64 22.03
C LEU A 69 -16.14 -0.69 22.93
N PHE A 70 -16.53 0.58 22.99
CA PHE A 70 -15.88 1.65 23.76
C PHE A 70 -16.29 1.68 25.23
N ALA A 71 -17.32 0.94 25.62
CA ALA A 71 -17.81 0.92 27.00
C ALA A 71 -16.70 0.58 28.01
N GLY A 72 -16.49 1.49 28.97
CA GLY A 72 -15.46 1.38 30.00
C GLY A 72 -14.01 1.58 29.53
N ALA A 73 -13.80 2.11 28.33
CA ALA A 73 -12.47 2.49 27.87
C ALA A 73 -12.00 3.81 28.50
N ASP A 74 -10.75 3.85 28.93
CA ASP A 74 -10.11 5.07 29.44
C ASP A 74 -9.66 5.99 28.30
N ALA A 75 -9.32 5.40 27.14
CA ALA A 75 -8.97 6.13 25.93
C ALA A 75 -9.33 5.35 24.67
N VAL A 76 -9.69 6.08 23.61
CA VAL A 76 -9.83 5.56 22.24
C VAL A 76 -8.75 6.20 21.37
N VAL A 77 -7.99 5.38 20.65
CA VAL A 77 -7.02 5.83 19.64
C VAL A 77 -7.57 5.50 18.24
N HIS A 78 -7.89 6.53 17.47
CA HIS A 78 -8.43 6.40 16.11
C HIS A 78 -7.33 6.55 15.06
N LEU A 79 -6.87 5.41 14.56
CA LEU A 79 -5.83 5.29 13.53
C LEU A 79 -6.39 4.86 12.16
N ALA A 80 -7.66 4.46 12.09
CA ALA A 80 -8.23 3.94 10.86
C ALA A 80 -8.29 5.03 9.78
N TRP A 81 -7.62 4.75 8.67
CA TRP A 81 -7.55 5.60 7.50
C TRP A 81 -7.35 4.75 6.25
N LEU A 82 -8.10 5.02 5.19
CA LEU A 82 -7.99 4.37 3.90
C LEU A 82 -7.27 5.33 2.92
N ILE A 83 -6.20 4.84 2.30
CA ILE A 83 -5.42 5.59 1.28
C ILE A 83 -5.81 5.16 -0.14
N GLN A 84 -6.10 3.86 -0.32
CA GLN A 84 -6.44 3.24 -1.60
C GLN A 84 -7.76 2.46 -1.48
N PRO A 85 -8.59 2.38 -2.55
CA PRO A 85 -8.35 2.90 -3.89
C PRO A 85 -8.65 4.40 -3.99
N ASN A 86 -7.65 5.18 -4.40
CA ASN A 86 -7.72 6.64 -4.42
C ASN A 86 -8.73 7.21 -5.44
N ARG A 87 -9.05 6.42 -6.48
CA ARG A 87 -10.08 6.79 -7.47
C ARG A 87 -11.52 6.71 -6.93
N ASP A 88 -11.75 6.04 -5.80
CA ASP A 88 -13.07 5.95 -5.17
C ASP A 88 -13.19 6.96 -4.03
N ARG A 89 -13.46 8.22 -4.39
CA ARG A 89 -13.50 9.34 -3.45
C ARG A 89 -14.61 9.21 -2.41
N ASP A 90 -15.74 8.63 -2.77
CA ASP A 90 -16.85 8.46 -1.85
C ASP A 90 -16.53 7.40 -0.80
N LEU A 91 -15.93 6.27 -1.19
CA LEU A 91 -15.43 5.28 -0.23
C LEU A 91 -14.40 5.90 0.71
N LEU A 92 -13.40 6.62 0.18
CA LEU A 92 -12.38 7.27 1.00
C LEU A 92 -13.02 8.24 2.01
N ARG A 93 -13.96 9.09 1.58
CA ARG A 93 -14.63 10.05 2.47
C ARG A 93 -15.51 9.38 3.51
N ARG A 94 -16.27 8.35 3.15
CA ARG A 94 -17.07 7.56 4.10
C ARG A 94 -16.20 6.90 5.16
N THR A 95 -15.09 6.27 4.76
CA THR A 95 -14.18 5.62 5.72
C THR A 95 -13.44 6.63 6.59
N ASN A 96 -12.94 7.72 6.00
CA ASN A 96 -12.00 8.61 6.65
C ASN A 96 -12.68 9.75 7.42
N VAL A 97 -13.57 10.48 6.75
CA VAL A 97 -14.20 11.68 7.31
C VAL A 97 -15.42 11.29 8.12
N ASP A 98 -16.36 10.56 7.52
CA ASP A 98 -17.55 10.10 8.23
C ASP A 98 -17.20 9.05 9.29
N GLY A 99 -16.23 8.18 9.01
CA GLY A 99 -15.67 7.25 9.99
C GLY A 99 -15.08 7.96 11.22
N THR A 100 -14.33 9.06 11.06
CA THR A 100 -13.88 9.85 12.22
C THR A 100 -15.04 10.47 12.99
N ARG A 101 -16.08 10.98 12.30
CA ARG A 101 -17.28 11.50 12.97
C ARG A 101 -17.98 10.40 13.78
N ARG A 102 -18.17 9.21 13.21
CA ARG A 102 -18.79 8.05 13.85
C ARG A 102 -18.02 7.61 15.09
N VAL A 103 -16.69 7.55 15.01
CA VAL A 103 -15.82 7.22 16.16
C VAL A 103 -15.91 8.29 17.25
N GLY A 104 -15.87 9.57 16.89
CA GLY A 104 -16.01 10.67 17.85
C GLY A 104 -17.35 10.65 18.58
N GLU A 105 -18.44 10.48 17.83
CA GLU A 105 -19.80 10.35 18.38
C GLU A 105 -19.92 9.14 19.31
N ALA A 106 -19.40 7.98 18.90
CA ALA A 106 -19.44 6.78 19.71
C ALA A 106 -18.62 6.92 21.01
N ALA A 107 -17.46 7.58 20.95
CA ALA A 107 -16.63 7.85 22.12
C ALA A 107 -17.36 8.77 23.12
N ALA A 108 -18.01 9.82 22.62
CA ALA A 108 -18.83 10.71 23.45
C ALA A 108 -20.01 9.96 24.09
N ARG A 109 -20.76 9.15 23.32
CA ARG A 109 -21.89 8.35 23.82
C ARG A 109 -21.48 7.31 24.86
N ALA A 110 -20.33 6.68 24.68
CA ALA A 110 -19.80 5.69 25.61
C ALA A 110 -19.20 6.33 26.89
N GLY A 111 -19.13 7.66 26.98
CA GLY A 111 -18.52 8.37 28.09
C GLY A 111 -17.00 8.17 28.17
N VAL A 112 -16.34 7.86 27.04
CA VAL A 112 -14.89 7.77 26.99
C VAL A 112 -14.31 9.15 27.27
N PRO A 113 -13.35 9.30 28.18
CA PRO A 113 -12.91 10.62 28.58
C PRO A 113 -11.77 11.18 27.71
N HIS A 114 -11.18 10.37 26.83
CA HIS A 114 -10.06 10.76 25.98
C HIS A 114 -10.09 10.09 24.61
N LEU A 115 -10.06 10.90 23.54
CA LEU A 115 -9.97 10.46 22.15
C LEU A 115 -8.69 11.00 21.53
N VAL A 116 -7.82 10.11 21.05
CA VAL A 116 -6.58 10.47 20.36
C VAL A 116 -6.70 10.09 18.89
N VAL A 117 -6.48 11.03 17.98
CA VAL A 117 -6.77 10.84 16.55
C VAL A 117 -5.51 11.01 15.71
N ALA A 118 -5.32 10.09 14.76
CA ALA A 118 -4.32 10.19 13.72
C ALA A 118 -4.69 11.24 12.68
N SER A 119 -4.15 12.44 12.86
CA SER A 119 -4.07 13.46 11.83
C SER A 119 -2.79 13.28 11.01
N SER A 120 -2.31 14.32 10.34
CA SER A 120 -1.14 14.26 9.45
C SER A 120 -0.64 15.66 9.15
N VAL A 121 0.65 15.80 8.85
CA VAL A 121 1.19 17.00 8.18
C VAL A 121 0.37 17.38 6.94
N GLY A 122 -0.23 16.40 6.25
CA GLY A 122 -1.11 16.65 5.10
C GLY A 122 -2.40 17.41 5.42
N ALA A 123 -2.77 17.63 6.69
CA ALA A 123 -3.91 18.47 7.04
C ALA A 123 -3.60 19.97 6.93
N TYR A 124 -2.33 20.34 7.04
CA TYR A 124 -1.90 21.73 7.04
C TYR A 124 -2.08 22.41 5.68
N SER A 125 -2.27 23.72 5.74
CA SER A 125 -2.24 24.60 4.58
C SER A 125 -0.82 24.70 4.03
N ARG A 126 -0.72 24.97 2.73
CA ARG A 126 0.57 25.13 2.05
C ARG A 126 1.44 26.19 2.73
N ALA A 127 2.73 25.88 2.86
CA ALA A 127 3.77 26.82 3.25
C ALA A 127 4.77 27.04 2.10
N HIS A 128 5.36 28.23 2.04
CA HIS A 128 6.24 28.65 0.94
C HIS A 128 7.72 28.75 1.35
N ASP A 129 8.03 28.47 2.60
CA ASP A 129 9.35 28.53 3.22
C ASP A 129 9.71 27.20 3.89
N ASP A 130 10.91 27.16 4.48
CA ASP A 130 11.43 26.04 5.27
C ASP A 130 11.43 26.38 6.77
N VAL A 131 10.71 27.43 7.20
CA VAL A 131 10.62 27.80 8.62
C VAL A 131 9.76 26.75 9.33
N PRO A 132 10.16 26.22 10.49
CA PRO A 132 9.31 25.33 11.27
C PRO A 132 8.05 26.04 11.75
N HIS A 133 6.89 25.43 11.50
CA HIS A 133 5.56 25.92 11.89
C HIS A 133 4.97 25.07 13.01
N ALA A 134 4.42 25.74 14.03
CA ALA A 134 3.78 25.11 15.18
C ALA A 134 2.36 24.60 14.85
N GLU A 135 1.68 24.02 15.84
CA GLU A 135 0.38 23.38 15.65
C GLU A 135 -0.80 24.32 15.41
N ASP A 136 -0.59 25.63 15.56
CA ASP A 136 -1.55 26.68 15.22
C ASP A 136 -1.59 27.01 13.72
N TRP A 137 -0.66 26.44 12.92
CA TRP A 137 -0.68 26.63 11.48
C TRP A 137 -2.00 26.15 10.86
N PRO A 138 -2.62 26.90 9.93
CA PRO A 138 -3.99 26.62 9.49
C PRO A 138 -4.13 25.25 8.82
N THR A 139 -5.20 24.50 9.11
CA THR A 139 -5.46 23.14 8.59
C THR A 139 -6.46 23.09 7.43
N ARG A 140 -6.28 23.96 6.41
CA ARG A 140 -7.16 23.99 5.22
C ARG A 140 -6.77 22.98 4.13
N GLY A 141 -5.65 22.27 4.32
CA GLY A 141 -5.11 21.33 3.34
C GLY A 141 -4.62 22.00 2.05
N ILE A 142 -4.29 21.14 1.09
CA ILE A 142 -3.80 21.47 -0.25
C ILE A 142 -4.83 20.95 -1.24
N ALA A 143 -5.54 21.86 -1.90
CA ALA A 143 -6.72 21.56 -2.71
C ALA A 143 -6.49 20.55 -3.84
N SER A 144 -5.27 20.48 -4.39
CA SER A 144 -4.93 19.53 -5.46
C SER A 144 -4.65 18.11 -4.97
N SER A 145 -4.61 17.88 -3.65
CA SER A 145 -4.39 16.56 -3.05
C SER A 145 -5.65 16.08 -2.35
N HIS A 146 -6.25 15.01 -2.87
CA HIS A 146 -7.42 14.37 -2.27
C HIS A 146 -7.17 13.96 -0.80
N TYR A 147 -5.96 13.45 -0.50
CA TYR A 147 -5.57 13.03 0.85
C TYR A 147 -5.54 14.24 1.78
N SER A 148 -4.94 15.35 1.31
CA SER A 148 -4.84 16.58 2.09
C SER A 148 -6.22 17.22 2.32
N VAL A 149 -7.10 17.20 1.31
CA VAL A 149 -8.48 17.66 1.42
C VAL A 149 -9.26 16.85 2.47
N ASP A 150 -9.11 15.53 2.49
CA ASP A 150 -9.78 14.68 3.48
C ASP A 150 -9.18 14.84 4.88
N LYS A 151 -7.86 15.01 5.02
CA LYS A 151 -7.23 15.29 6.33
C LYS A 151 -7.66 16.64 6.89
N ALA A 152 -7.78 17.67 6.05
CA ALA A 152 -8.37 18.95 6.44
C ALA A 152 -9.87 18.83 6.79
N ALA A 153 -10.62 17.94 6.13
CA ALA A 153 -12.00 17.65 6.51
C ALA A 153 -12.10 16.92 7.86
N GLN A 154 -11.16 16.00 8.13
CA GLN A 154 -11.05 15.32 9.43
C GLN A 154 -10.83 16.32 10.56
N GLU A 155 -9.92 17.30 10.40
CA GLU A 155 -9.68 18.34 11.41
C GLU A 155 -10.96 19.13 11.74
N ARG A 156 -11.77 19.48 10.73
CA ARG A 156 -13.05 20.17 10.93
C ARG A 156 -14.07 19.31 11.70
N VAL A 157 -14.09 18.00 11.47
CA VAL A 157 -14.92 17.06 12.25
C VAL A 157 -14.49 17.06 13.72
N LEU A 158 -13.18 17.12 13.99
CA LEU A 158 -12.65 17.17 15.36
C LEU A 158 -12.93 18.50 16.04
N ASP A 159 -12.81 19.62 15.32
CA ASP A 159 -13.20 20.95 15.83
C ASP A 159 -14.67 20.96 16.27
N ASP A 160 -15.53 20.34 15.46
CA ASP A 160 -16.96 20.23 15.76
C ASP A 160 -17.26 19.29 16.94
N LEU A 161 -16.55 18.17 17.03
CA LEU A 161 -16.67 17.24 18.14
C LEU A 161 -16.29 17.89 19.47
N GLU A 162 -15.16 18.60 19.53
CA GLU A 162 -14.70 19.31 20.73
C GLU A 162 -15.71 20.38 21.17
N ARG A 163 -16.30 21.13 20.23
CA ARG A 163 -17.34 22.12 20.55
C ARG A 163 -18.61 21.48 21.10
N ARG A 164 -19.05 20.35 20.55
CA ARG A 164 -20.28 19.65 20.97
C ARG A 164 -20.13 18.86 22.26
N HIS A 165 -18.93 18.35 22.54
CA HIS A 165 -18.67 17.46 23.66
C HIS A 165 -17.46 17.94 24.49
N PRO A 166 -17.59 19.03 25.27
CA PRO A 166 -16.48 19.59 26.05
C PRO A 166 -15.94 18.63 27.13
N GLY A 167 -16.69 17.60 27.51
CA GLY A 167 -16.25 16.54 28.43
C GLY A 167 -15.35 15.49 27.79
N LEU A 168 -15.30 15.38 26.46
CA LEU A 168 -14.41 14.49 25.73
C LEU A 168 -13.11 15.23 25.41
N ARG A 169 -12.01 14.87 26.06
CA ARG A 169 -10.70 15.44 25.71
C ARG A 169 -10.25 14.85 24.37
N VAL A 170 -9.95 15.70 23.40
CA VAL A 170 -9.47 15.27 22.08
C VAL A 170 -8.00 15.67 21.91
N ALA A 171 -7.20 14.75 21.38
CA ALA A 171 -5.83 14.99 20.96
C ALA A 171 -5.64 14.63 19.48
N ARG A 172 -4.82 15.40 18.78
CA ARG A 172 -4.56 15.25 17.34
C ARG A 172 -3.06 15.07 17.13
N VAL A 173 -2.64 13.86 16.77
CA VAL A 173 -1.22 13.63 16.46
C VAL A 173 -1.03 13.89 14.97
N ARG A 174 -0.17 14.85 14.63
CA ARG A 174 0.15 15.27 13.26
C ARG A 174 1.57 14.83 12.92
N PRO A 175 1.76 13.56 12.52
CA PRO A 175 3.08 13.07 12.17
C PRO A 175 3.50 13.53 10.76
N ALA A 176 4.82 13.53 10.55
CA ALA A 176 5.44 13.62 9.24
C ALA A 176 5.21 12.31 8.45
N LEU A 177 5.97 12.05 7.38
CA LEU A 177 5.88 10.74 6.72
C LEU A 177 6.37 9.64 7.67
N ILE A 178 5.52 8.63 7.88
CA ILE A 178 5.78 7.56 8.85
C ILE A 178 6.40 6.37 8.13
N PHE A 179 7.56 5.94 8.58
CA PHE A 179 8.30 4.83 8.00
C PHE A 179 8.61 3.74 9.03
N GLN A 180 8.53 2.48 8.58
CA GLN A 180 9.10 1.30 9.24
C GLN A 180 9.21 0.17 8.21
N GLY A 181 10.16 -0.74 8.39
CA GLY A 181 10.43 -1.82 7.47
C GLY A 181 9.31 -2.86 7.38
N ASP A 182 8.61 -3.13 8.48
CA ASP A 182 7.43 -4.02 8.50
C ASP A 182 6.26 -3.49 7.65
N ALA A 183 6.27 -2.19 7.31
CA ALA A 183 5.31 -1.57 6.39
C ALA A 183 5.86 -1.46 4.97
N GLY A 184 7.05 -1.98 4.67
CA GLY A 184 7.72 -1.87 3.38
C GLY A 184 6.81 -2.29 2.22
N HIS A 185 6.28 -3.52 2.25
CA HIS A 185 5.40 -3.98 1.17
C HIS A 185 4.04 -3.24 1.14
N GLU A 186 3.59 -2.64 2.24
CA GLU A 186 2.42 -1.75 2.26
C GLU A 186 2.70 -0.45 1.48
N ILE A 187 3.85 0.18 1.70
CA ILE A 187 4.26 1.40 1.00
C ILE A 187 4.40 1.15 -0.51
N VAL A 188 4.94 0.00 -0.91
CA VAL A 188 4.97 -0.39 -2.34
C VAL A 188 3.57 -0.39 -2.94
N ARG A 189 2.59 -1.00 -2.25
CA ARG A 189 1.20 -1.05 -2.73
C ARG A 189 0.54 0.32 -2.80
N TYR A 190 0.83 1.21 -1.85
CA TYR A 190 0.20 2.53 -1.80
C TYR A 190 0.77 3.49 -2.85
N PHE A 191 2.09 3.48 -3.05
CA PHE A 191 2.77 4.58 -3.74
C PHE A 191 3.52 4.20 -5.01
N VAL A 192 4.12 3.00 -5.02
CA VAL A 192 5.05 2.60 -6.08
C VAL A 192 4.34 1.79 -7.16
N GLY A 193 3.48 0.87 -6.73
CA GLY A 193 2.82 -0.09 -7.59
C GLY A 193 3.70 -1.29 -7.95
N PRO A 194 3.10 -2.35 -8.53
CA PRO A 194 3.75 -3.63 -8.74
C PRO A 194 4.78 -3.67 -9.89
N LEU A 195 4.85 -2.61 -10.69
CA LEU A 195 5.65 -2.60 -11.93
C LEU A 195 7.09 -2.11 -11.72
N VAL A 196 7.38 -1.49 -10.57
CA VAL A 196 8.69 -0.94 -10.26
C VAL A 196 9.51 -2.00 -9.52
N PRO A 197 10.72 -2.35 -9.99
CA PRO A 197 11.57 -3.32 -9.32
C PRO A 197 12.20 -2.70 -8.07
N VAL A 198 11.51 -2.79 -6.94
CA VAL A 198 11.92 -2.15 -5.67
C VAL A 198 13.27 -2.66 -5.13
N GLY A 199 13.74 -3.84 -5.54
CA GLY A 199 15.09 -4.32 -5.23
C GLY A 199 16.21 -3.42 -5.79
N VAL A 200 15.95 -2.66 -6.86
CA VAL A 200 16.92 -1.71 -7.43
C VAL A 200 17.12 -0.48 -6.53
N LEU A 201 16.20 -0.24 -5.58
CA LEU A 201 16.33 0.81 -4.57
C LEU A 201 17.44 0.52 -3.55
N ARG A 202 18.06 -0.67 -3.57
CA ARG A 202 19.27 -0.99 -2.80
C ARG A 202 20.51 -0.76 -3.63
N GLY A 203 21.03 0.46 -3.65
CA GLY A 203 22.40 0.69 -4.12
C GLY A 203 22.64 0.50 -5.63
N HIS A 204 21.62 0.17 -6.44
CA HIS A 204 21.78 -0.10 -7.87
C HIS A 204 21.33 1.06 -8.77
N LEU A 205 20.80 2.14 -8.19
CA LEU A 205 20.47 3.37 -8.92
C LEU A 205 21.68 4.30 -8.99
N PRO A 206 22.31 4.46 -10.18
CA PRO A 206 23.46 5.36 -10.34
C PRO A 206 23.11 6.82 -10.13
N VAL A 207 21.85 7.19 -10.39
CA VAL A 207 21.30 8.53 -10.24
C VAL A 207 19.83 8.43 -9.83
N LEU A 208 19.42 9.20 -8.82
CA LEU A 208 18.04 9.29 -8.36
C LEU A 208 17.35 10.53 -8.95
N PRO A 209 16.39 10.38 -9.88
CA PRO A 209 15.60 11.51 -10.38
C PRO A 209 14.61 12.00 -9.32
N LEU A 210 14.68 13.27 -8.95
CA LEU A 210 13.80 13.90 -7.96
C LEU A 210 13.29 15.26 -8.45
N PRO A 211 12.08 15.69 -8.04
CA PRO A 211 11.61 17.04 -8.32
C PRO A 211 12.49 18.08 -7.61
N SER A 212 12.86 19.16 -8.31
CA SER A 212 13.69 20.23 -7.75
C SER A 212 13.10 20.84 -6.48
N GLY A 213 13.94 21.00 -5.45
CA GLY A 213 13.55 21.57 -4.15
C GLY A 213 12.64 20.66 -3.33
N LEU A 214 12.71 19.34 -3.53
CA LEU A 214 12.07 18.37 -2.65
C LEU A 214 12.67 18.46 -1.25
N ARG A 215 11.79 18.54 -0.25
CA ARG A 215 12.13 18.50 1.17
C ARG A 215 11.14 17.57 1.89
N LEU A 216 11.63 16.87 2.89
CA LEU A 216 10.89 15.81 3.56
C LEU A 216 11.26 15.78 5.04
N GLN A 217 10.25 15.83 5.91
CA GLN A 217 10.39 15.30 7.27
C GLN A 217 9.85 13.88 7.32
N ALA A 218 10.54 13.03 8.07
CA ALA A 218 10.13 11.65 8.30
C ALA A 218 10.13 11.36 9.80
N VAL A 219 9.47 10.28 10.20
CA VAL A 219 9.50 9.77 11.56
C VAL A 219 9.30 8.27 11.55
N HIS A 220 9.99 7.56 12.45
CA HIS A 220 9.82 6.11 12.56
C HIS A 220 8.49 5.76 13.25
N ALA A 221 7.83 4.69 12.83
CA ALA A 221 6.54 4.28 13.37
C ALA A 221 6.58 4.02 14.89
N ASP A 222 7.69 3.50 15.41
CA ASP A 222 7.85 3.30 16.86
C ASP A 222 8.00 4.62 17.64
N ASP A 223 8.55 5.66 17.03
CA ASP A 223 8.63 6.99 17.66
C ASP A 223 7.27 7.69 17.64
N VAL A 224 6.49 7.47 16.57
CA VAL A 224 5.08 7.89 16.53
C VAL A 224 4.27 7.16 17.60
N ALA A 225 4.47 5.84 17.76
CA ALA A 225 3.80 5.05 18.79
C ALA A 225 4.12 5.54 20.22
N ASP A 226 5.37 5.92 20.49
CA ASP A 226 5.77 6.55 21.76
C ASP A 226 5.04 7.88 22.00
N ALA A 227 4.88 8.71 20.96
CA ALA A 227 4.09 9.94 21.07
C ALA A 227 2.63 9.66 21.43
N TYR A 228 1.98 8.69 20.77
CA TYR A 228 0.62 8.26 21.12
C TYR A 228 0.54 7.75 22.56
N LEU A 229 1.48 6.91 22.98
CA LEU A 229 1.54 6.36 24.32
C LEU A 229 1.59 7.48 25.37
N ARG A 230 2.49 8.45 25.20
CA ARG A 230 2.64 9.60 26.12
C ARG A 230 1.39 10.47 26.16
N VAL A 231 0.78 10.74 25.00
CA VAL A 231 -0.49 11.47 24.92
C VAL A 231 -1.57 10.76 25.73
N VAL A 232 -1.71 9.44 25.57
CA VAL A 232 -2.71 8.62 26.29
C VAL A 232 -2.44 8.59 27.79
N LEU A 233 -1.22 8.28 28.22
CA LEU A 233 -0.85 8.17 29.63
C LEU A 233 -1.00 9.51 30.37
N GLY A 234 -0.58 10.62 29.75
CA GLY A 234 -0.72 11.95 30.31
C GLY A 234 -2.09 12.59 30.07
N ARG A 235 -2.98 11.93 29.33
CA ARG A 235 -4.31 12.43 28.92
C ARG A 235 -4.25 13.84 28.32
N HIS A 236 -3.22 14.10 27.50
CA HIS A 236 -3.01 15.40 26.87
C HIS A 236 -4.07 15.70 25.81
N GLY A 237 -4.36 16.98 25.58
CA GLY A 237 -5.32 17.45 24.57
C GLY A 237 -4.71 18.42 23.58
N GLY A 238 -5.41 18.66 22.47
CA GLY A 238 -4.96 19.53 21.38
C GLY A 238 -4.03 18.81 20.39
N ALA A 239 -3.40 19.57 19.51
CA ALA A 239 -2.56 19.04 18.44
C ALA A 239 -1.08 18.92 18.82
N PHE A 240 -0.42 17.86 18.35
CA PHE A 240 1.02 17.61 18.52
C PHE A 240 1.67 17.26 17.19
N ASN A 241 2.64 18.05 16.77
CA ASN A 241 3.51 17.74 15.64
C ASN A 241 4.54 16.68 16.02
N VAL A 242 4.70 15.66 15.17
CA VAL A 242 5.61 14.53 15.43
C VAL A 242 6.48 14.27 14.21
N ALA A 243 7.75 14.65 14.30
CA ALA A 243 8.75 14.47 13.24
C ALA A 243 10.13 14.20 13.86
N ALA A 244 10.99 13.46 13.15
CA ALA A 244 12.40 13.50 13.44
C ALA A 244 12.96 14.91 13.14
N PRO A 245 14.02 15.35 13.84
CA PRO A 245 14.52 16.73 13.73
C PRO A 245 15.12 17.06 12.35
N GLU A 246 15.55 16.05 11.58
CA GLU A 246 16.18 16.28 10.30
C GLU A 246 15.18 16.59 9.18
N LEU A 247 15.45 17.66 8.42
CA LEU A 247 14.80 17.95 7.15
C LEU A 247 15.64 17.33 6.02
N LEU A 248 15.18 16.22 5.46
CA LEU A 248 15.84 15.53 4.37
C LEU A 248 15.64 16.28 3.05
N ARG A 249 16.72 16.43 2.28
CA ARG A 249 16.71 16.98 0.91
C ARG A 249 17.10 15.91 -0.10
N GLY A 250 17.01 16.24 -1.38
CA GLY A 250 17.35 15.32 -2.47
C GLY A 250 18.66 14.53 -2.28
N PRO A 251 19.79 15.19 -1.94
CA PRO A 251 21.06 14.48 -1.71
C PRO A 251 21.00 13.46 -0.57
N ASP A 252 20.22 13.73 0.47
CA ASP A 252 20.05 12.81 1.60
C ASP A 252 19.24 11.59 1.19
N LEU A 253 18.17 11.80 0.41
CA LEU A 253 17.39 10.70 -0.16
C LEU A 253 18.26 9.81 -1.06
N ALA A 254 19.06 10.41 -1.94
CA ALA A 254 19.94 9.67 -2.83
C ALA A 254 21.04 8.89 -2.10
N ARG A 255 21.47 9.36 -0.93
CA ARG A 255 22.43 8.65 -0.08
C ARG A 255 21.80 7.44 0.62
N VAL A 256 20.51 7.53 0.95
CA VAL A 256 19.77 6.43 1.57
C VAL A 256 19.44 5.32 0.57
N VAL A 257 19.01 5.66 -0.66
CA VAL A 257 18.61 4.66 -1.67
C VAL A 257 19.73 4.24 -2.63
N GLY A 258 20.90 4.86 -2.58
CA GLY A 258 21.91 4.67 -3.62
C GLY A 258 23.23 5.38 -3.36
N HIS A 259 23.91 5.73 -4.46
CA HIS A 259 25.26 6.29 -4.41
C HIS A 259 25.32 7.81 -4.14
N GLY A 260 24.23 8.44 -3.69
CA GLY A 260 24.22 9.86 -3.32
C GLY A 260 24.10 10.85 -4.49
N ARG A 261 23.90 10.39 -5.74
CA ARG A 261 23.74 11.27 -6.91
C ARG A 261 22.27 11.55 -7.21
N VAL A 262 21.92 12.82 -7.37
CA VAL A 262 20.56 13.30 -7.66
C VAL A 262 20.51 13.90 -9.05
N LEU A 263 19.46 13.60 -9.81
CA LEU A 263 19.06 14.36 -10.99
C LEU A 263 17.83 15.19 -10.64
N GLU A 264 18.01 16.49 -10.48
CA GLU A 264 16.89 17.38 -10.22
C GLU A 264 16.11 17.65 -11.51
N LEU A 265 14.82 17.35 -11.48
CA LEU A 265 13.90 17.55 -12.59
C LEU A 265 12.93 18.69 -12.27
N PRO A 266 12.60 19.56 -13.24
CA PRO A 266 11.59 20.58 -13.04
C PRO A 266 10.27 19.99 -12.54
N ARG A 267 9.71 20.59 -11.49
CA ARG A 267 8.49 20.11 -10.81
C ARG A 267 7.34 19.83 -11.77
N GLY A 268 7.15 20.70 -12.77
CA GLY A 268 6.11 20.55 -13.79
C GLY A 268 6.29 19.29 -14.66
N VAL A 269 7.53 18.92 -14.99
CA VAL A 269 7.84 17.72 -15.77
C VAL A 269 7.52 16.46 -14.96
N VAL A 270 7.98 16.41 -13.71
CA VAL A 270 7.69 15.27 -12.81
C VAL A 270 6.19 15.13 -12.59
N ARG A 271 5.49 16.25 -12.36
CA ARG A 271 4.04 16.27 -12.19
C ARG A 271 3.30 15.75 -13.43
N ALA A 272 3.67 16.20 -14.63
CA ALA A 272 3.04 15.77 -15.88
C ALA A 272 3.28 14.27 -16.17
N ALA A 273 4.49 13.78 -15.90
CA ALA A 273 4.82 12.36 -16.01
C ALA A 273 3.99 11.51 -15.03
N LEU A 274 3.89 11.95 -13.77
CA LEU A 274 3.08 11.26 -12.74
C LEU A 274 1.59 11.27 -13.10
N ALA A 275 1.04 12.39 -13.55
CA ALA A 275 -0.35 12.50 -14.00
C ALA A 275 -0.63 11.52 -15.15
N THR A 276 0.24 11.50 -16.16
CA THR A 276 0.13 10.57 -17.30
C THR A 276 0.20 9.12 -16.84
N ALA A 277 1.16 8.77 -15.98
CA ALA A 277 1.29 7.41 -15.44
C ALA A 277 0.05 6.99 -14.63
N TYR A 278 -0.50 7.89 -13.83
CA TYR A 278 -1.72 7.67 -13.06
C TYR A 278 -2.93 7.43 -13.98
N ASP A 279 -3.12 8.27 -14.99
CA ASP A 279 -4.22 8.17 -15.97
C ASP A 279 -4.15 6.90 -16.81
N LEU A 280 -2.92 6.46 -17.12
CA LEU A 280 -2.66 5.18 -17.77
C LEU A 280 -2.76 3.97 -16.83
N ARG A 281 -3.05 4.19 -15.53
CA ARG A 281 -3.10 3.16 -14.47
C ARG A 281 -1.77 2.42 -14.27
N ALA A 282 -0.66 3.05 -14.62
CA ALA A 282 0.67 2.50 -14.42
C ALA A 282 1.15 2.64 -12.97
N VAL A 283 0.66 3.66 -12.25
CA VAL A 283 0.92 3.88 -10.83
C VAL A 283 -0.37 4.17 -10.06
N PRO A 284 -0.46 3.80 -8.78
CA PRO A 284 -1.65 4.03 -7.96
C PRO A 284 -1.75 5.47 -7.40
N THR A 285 -0.66 6.23 -7.49
CA THR A 285 -0.49 7.56 -6.89
C THR A 285 -0.88 8.66 -7.86
N ASP A 286 -1.82 9.52 -7.48
CA ASP A 286 -2.20 10.69 -8.27
C ASP A 286 -1.21 11.86 -8.05
N PRO A 287 -1.14 12.84 -8.96
CA PRO A 287 -0.19 13.93 -8.87
C PRO A 287 -0.43 14.88 -7.68
N GLY A 288 -1.58 14.82 -7.02
CA GLY A 288 -1.86 15.55 -5.78
C GLY A 288 -0.92 15.19 -4.63
N TRP A 289 -0.45 13.94 -4.55
CA TRP A 289 0.56 13.55 -3.56
C TRP A 289 1.88 14.31 -3.72
N LEU A 290 2.31 14.57 -4.95
CA LEU A 290 3.49 15.39 -5.23
C LEU A 290 3.27 16.83 -4.77
N ASP A 291 2.13 17.44 -5.12
CA ASP A 291 1.83 18.82 -4.71
C ASP A 291 1.75 18.99 -3.19
N MET A 292 1.29 17.95 -2.51
CA MET A 292 1.27 17.89 -1.06
C MET A 292 2.68 17.79 -0.51
N GLY A 293 3.48 16.80 -0.96
CA GLY A 293 4.85 16.63 -0.50
C GLY A 293 5.74 17.86 -0.72
N MET A 294 5.49 18.61 -1.80
CA MET A 294 6.21 19.85 -2.11
C MET A 294 5.65 21.10 -1.40
N GLY A 295 4.45 21.00 -0.80
CA GLY A 295 3.70 22.15 -0.29
C GLY A 295 3.47 22.17 1.21
N VAL A 296 3.61 21.03 1.90
CA VAL A 296 3.42 20.96 3.35
C VAL A 296 4.47 21.79 4.10
N PRO A 297 4.13 22.33 5.29
CA PRO A 297 5.08 23.04 6.14
C PRO A 297 6.15 22.10 6.71
N VAL A 298 7.31 22.66 7.04
CA VAL A 298 8.22 22.05 8.02
C VAL A 298 7.56 22.19 9.38
N MET A 299 7.41 21.11 10.12
CA MET A 299 6.75 21.11 11.43
C MET A 299 7.75 21.40 12.54
N ASP A 300 7.38 22.30 13.44
CA ASP A 300 8.00 22.47 14.75
C ASP A 300 7.45 21.41 15.72
N THR A 301 8.34 20.64 16.34
CA THR A 301 8.00 19.57 17.30
C THR A 301 8.22 19.96 18.76
N THR A 302 8.51 21.24 19.03
CA THR A 302 8.83 21.74 20.38
C THR A 302 7.78 21.35 21.40
N ARG A 303 6.50 21.45 21.06
CA ARG A 303 5.39 21.10 21.96
C ARG A 303 5.39 19.63 22.38
N ALA A 304 5.64 18.71 21.46
CA ALA A 304 5.75 17.29 21.78
C ALA A 304 6.93 17.02 22.75
N VAL A 305 8.05 17.73 22.56
CA VAL A 305 9.21 17.61 23.45
C VAL A 305 8.94 18.17 24.84
N THR A 306 8.33 19.35 24.95
CA THR A 306 8.16 20.05 26.23
C THR A 306 6.98 19.56 27.04
N GLU A 307 5.84 19.25 26.40
CA GLU A 307 4.62 18.82 27.10
C GLU A 307 4.57 17.31 27.33
N LEU A 308 5.09 16.50 26.41
CA LEU A 308 5.01 15.02 26.49
C LEU A 308 6.34 14.39 26.98
N GLY A 309 7.42 15.16 27.02
CA GLY A 309 8.77 14.62 27.18
C GLY A 309 9.20 13.70 26.03
N TRP A 310 8.55 13.80 24.87
CA TRP A 310 8.78 12.94 23.71
C TRP A 310 10.09 13.29 23.02
N ARG A 311 10.85 12.27 22.62
CA ARG A 311 12.06 12.44 21.80
C ARG A 311 12.17 11.28 20.80
N PRO A 312 12.40 11.55 19.51
CA PRO A 312 12.57 10.50 18.52
C PRO A 312 13.85 9.70 18.80
N ARG A 313 13.78 8.37 18.68
CA ARG A 313 14.92 7.47 18.82
C ARG A 313 15.60 7.19 17.48
N HIS A 314 14.89 7.38 16.38
CA HIS A 314 15.39 7.20 15.02
C HIS A 314 15.53 8.54 14.31
N SER A 315 16.62 8.69 13.54
CA SER A 315 16.75 9.80 12.60
C SER A 315 15.79 9.63 11.42
N ALA A 316 15.46 10.74 10.75
CA ALA A 316 14.67 10.71 9.53
C ALA A 316 15.30 9.80 8.45
N ALA A 317 16.63 9.83 8.33
CA ALA A 317 17.39 9.02 7.39
C ALA A 317 17.34 7.52 7.73
N ALA A 318 17.44 7.16 9.01
CA ALA A 318 17.33 5.76 9.45
C ALA A 318 15.93 5.20 9.22
N ALA A 319 14.89 6.00 9.52
CA ALA A 319 13.51 5.62 9.25
C ALA A 319 13.27 5.38 7.74
N LEU A 320 13.82 6.24 6.88
CA LEU A 320 13.75 6.08 5.43
C LEU A 320 14.53 4.83 4.95
N ALA A 321 15.72 4.58 5.49
CA ALA A 321 16.51 3.40 5.15
C ALA A 321 15.78 2.11 5.50
N ASP A 322 15.21 2.02 6.71
CA ASP A 322 14.49 0.83 7.17
C ASP A 322 13.28 0.50 6.29
N VAL A 323 12.51 1.50 5.86
CA VAL A 323 11.39 1.23 4.93
C VAL A 323 11.87 0.82 3.54
N VAL A 324 12.98 1.38 3.04
CA VAL A 324 13.57 0.99 1.74
C VAL A 324 14.03 -0.47 1.79
N ASP A 325 14.68 -0.87 2.88
CA ASP A 325 15.04 -2.27 3.10
C ASP A 325 13.80 -3.16 3.21
N GLY A 326 12.79 -2.72 3.95
CA GLY A 326 11.52 -3.42 4.03
C GLY A 326 10.81 -3.60 2.68
N MET A 327 10.89 -2.60 1.79
CA MET A 327 10.36 -2.72 0.43
C MET A 327 11.14 -3.76 -0.38
N ALA A 328 12.47 -3.72 -0.32
CA ALA A 328 13.34 -4.61 -1.07
C ALA A 328 13.22 -6.08 -0.61
N ASP A 329 13.10 -6.31 0.69
CA ASP A 329 12.90 -7.64 1.28
C ASP A 329 11.45 -8.15 1.17
N GLY A 330 10.52 -7.29 0.75
CA GLY A 330 9.09 -7.62 0.79
C GLY A 330 8.59 -7.87 2.22
N ARG A 331 9.19 -7.22 3.22
CA ARG A 331 8.79 -7.36 4.63
C ARG A 331 7.33 -6.96 4.84
N GLY A 332 6.73 -7.64 5.81
CA GLY A 332 5.35 -7.46 6.23
C GLY A 332 5.02 -8.29 7.45
N LEU A 333 3.80 -8.14 7.96
CA LEU A 333 3.30 -8.82 9.15
C LEU A 333 2.00 -9.56 8.85
N ALA A 334 1.57 -10.39 9.79
CA ALA A 334 0.37 -11.22 9.70
C ALA A 334 -0.94 -10.42 9.88
N SER A 335 -1.09 -9.32 9.15
CA SER A 335 -2.34 -8.57 9.03
C SER A 335 -2.65 -8.23 7.58
N GLY A 336 -3.94 -8.03 7.26
CA GLY A 336 -4.34 -7.68 5.90
C GLY A 336 -3.60 -6.45 5.32
N PRO A 337 -3.54 -5.32 6.04
CA PRO A 337 -2.85 -4.11 5.58
C PRO A 337 -1.32 -4.24 5.52
N LEU A 338 -0.69 -5.02 6.38
CA LEU A 338 0.77 -5.17 6.43
C LEU A 338 1.27 -6.47 5.79
N ARG A 339 0.43 -7.19 5.06
CA ARG A 339 0.82 -8.50 4.49
C ARG A 339 2.15 -8.41 3.72
N PRO A 340 3.07 -9.37 3.95
CA PRO A 340 4.37 -9.40 3.28
C PRO A 340 4.20 -9.54 1.77
N ALA A 341 5.29 -9.35 1.03
CA ALA A 341 5.34 -9.80 -0.34
C ALA A 341 5.17 -11.32 -0.31
N THR A 342 4.06 -11.78 -0.88
CA THR A 342 3.98 -13.16 -1.31
C THR A 342 5.02 -13.31 -2.41
N HIS A 343 6.10 -14.02 -2.11
CA HIS A 343 6.87 -14.70 -3.13
C HIS A 343 6.25 -16.09 -3.24
N PRO A 344 5.35 -16.33 -4.21
CA PRO A 344 4.94 -17.69 -4.51
C PRO A 344 6.19 -18.56 -4.67
N ASP A 345 6.29 -19.71 -4.02
CA ASP A 345 7.44 -20.63 -4.09
C ASP A 345 8.05 -20.73 -5.50
N GLY A 346 9.38 -20.68 -5.60
CA GLY A 346 10.07 -20.75 -6.89
C GLY A 346 10.00 -19.48 -7.76
N SER A 347 9.42 -18.38 -7.28
CA SER A 347 9.41 -17.08 -8.00
C SER A 347 10.44 -16.06 -7.49
N SER A 348 11.34 -16.47 -6.59
CA SER A 348 12.46 -15.64 -6.14
C SER A 348 13.40 -15.30 -7.30
N PRO A 349 14.12 -14.16 -7.26
CA PRO A 349 15.14 -13.83 -8.25
C PRO A 349 16.17 -14.95 -8.46
N VAL A 350 16.85 -14.95 -9.61
CA VAL A 350 17.95 -15.86 -9.92
C VAL A 350 19.25 -15.18 -9.49
N ASP A 351 20.14 -15.91 -8.80
CA ASP A 351 21.46 -15.40 -8.37
C ASP A 351 22.45 -15.32 -9.55
N ASP A 352 23.50 -14.52 -9.37
CA ASP A 352 24.56 -14.35 -10.37
C ASP A 352 25.41 -15.64 -10.49
N GLY A 353 25.41 -16.25 -11.68
CA GLY A 353 26.11 -17.51 -11.97
C GLY A 353 25.48 -18.36 -13.07
N ALA A 354 24.24 -18.07 -13.45
CA ALA A 354 23.57 -18.69 -14.60
C ALA A 354 24.12 -18.16 -15.93
N GLY A 355 24.01 -18.96 -16.99
CA GLY A 355 24.49 -18.58 -18.32
C GLY A 355 23.99 -19.51 -19.42
N VAL A 356 23.99 -19.04 -20.66
CA VAL A 356 23.62 -19.87 -21.81
C VAL A 356 24.88 -20.53 -22.37
N PRO A 357 25.01 -21.87 -22.32
CA PRO A 357 26.17 -22.58 -22.86
C PRO A 357 26.16 -22.55 -24.40
N ALA A 358 27.30 -22.82 -25.03
CA ALA A 358 27.50 -22.63 -26.48
C ALA A 358 26.63 -23.56 -27.34
N GLU A 359 26.17 -24.66 -26.76
CA GLU A 359 25.32 -25.67 -27.37
C GLU A 359 23.86 -25.22 -27.52
N ILE A 360 23.43 -24.22 -26.75
CA ILE A 360 22.08 -23.67 -26.82
C ILE A 360 22.07 -22.43 -27.73
N ASP A 361 21.14 -22.39 -28.68
CA ASP A 361 20.91 -21.20 -29.52
C ASP A 361 20.36 -20.05 -28.66
N THR A 362 21.26 -19.15 -28.29
CA THR A 362 20.98 -17.96 -27.48
C THR A 362 19.94 -17.04 -28.12
N GLU A 363 19.86 -16.97 -29.46
CA GLU A 363 18.87 -16.13 -30.14
C GLU A 363 17.48 -16.75 -30.04
N LEU A 364 17.34 -18.06 -30.27
CA LEU A 364 16.07 -18.76 -30.15
C LEU A 364 15.56 -18.80 -28.71
N LEU A 365 16.44 -19.10 -27.73
CA LEU A 365 16.07 -19.06 -26.31
C LEU A 365 15.68 -17.65 -25.87
N GLY A 366 16.46 -16.65 -26.29
CA GLY A 366 16.16 -15.24 -26.03
C GLY A 366 14.82 -14.80 -26.61
N LEU A 367 14.49 -15.23 -27.85
CA LEU A 367 13.21 -14.97 -28.48
C LEU A 367 12.07 -15.62 -27.71
N TYR A 368 12.20 -16.91 -27.38
CA TYR A 368 11.19 -17.69 -26.65
C TYR A 368 10.87 -17.09 -25.27
N LEU A 369 11.89 -16.81 -24.46
CA LEU A 369 11.70 -16.23 -23.12
C LEU A 369 11.18 -14.79 -23.18
N SER A 370 11.56 -14.01 -24.19
CA SER A 370 11.03 -12.66 -24.43
C SER A 370 9.55 -12.69 -24.81
N ASP A 371 9.11 -13.67 -25.61
CA ASP A 371 7.71 -13.86 -25.97
C ASP A 371 6.89 -14.31 -24.74
N HIS A 372 7.42 -15.18 -23.88
CA HIS A 372 6.80 -15.53 -22.59
C HIS A 372 6.68 -14.36 -21.64
N LEU A 373 7.71 -13.51 -21.51
CA LEU A 373 7.62 -12.28 -20.72
C LEU A 373 6.54 -11.33 -21.26
N THR A 374 6.40 -11.26 -22.58
CA THR A 374 5.35 -10.48 -23.24
C THR A 374 3.96 -11.05 -22.92
N GLY A 375 3.79 -12.37 -23.02
CA GLY A 375 2.57 -13.08 -22.64
C GLY A 375 2.21 -12.88 -21.16
N ALA A 376 3.18 -13.02 -20.25
CA ALA A 376 2.99 -12.79 -18.82
C ALA A 376 2.60 -11.34 -18.51
N THR A 377 3.15 -10.37 -19.24
CA THR A 377 2.79 -8.95 -19.11
C THR A 377 1.34 -8.68 -19.55
N ALA A 378 0.91 -9.26 -20.68
CA ALA A 378 -0.46 -9.16 -21.14
C ALA A 378 -1.44 -9.88 -20.19
N GLY A 379 -1.09 -11.09 -19.73
CA GLY A 379 -1.87 -11.85 -18.76
C GLY A 379 -2.05 -11.11 -17.44
N LEU A 380 -1.00 -10.47 -16.92
CA LEU A 380 -1.07 -9.63 -15.72
C LEU A 380 -2.03 -8.45 -15.91
N GLY A 381 -1.93 -7.73 -17.03
CA GLY A 381 -2.82 -6.61 -17.35
C GLY A 381 -4.29 -7.04 -17.43
N ARG A 382 -4.56 -8.28 -17.85
CA ARG A 382 -5.90 -8.86 -17.90
C ARG A 382 -6.42 -9.26 -16.53
N ILE A 383 -5.66 -10.03 -15.75
CA ILE A 383 -6.13 -10.51 -14.45
C ILE A 383 -6.33 -9.36 -13.45
N ASP A 384 -5.49 -8.32 -13.46
CA ASP A 384 -5.69 -7.13 -12.62
C ASP A 384 -7.00 -6.40 -12.97
N ARG A 385 -7.41 -6.40 -14.24
CA ARG A 385 -8.71 -5.87 -14.64
C ARG A 385 -9.86 -6.75 -14.19
N MET A 386 -9.72 -8.07 -14.28
CA MET A 386 -10.75 -8.99 -13.79
C MET A 386 -10.98 -8.78 -12.28
N VAL A 387 -9.91 -8.70 -11.48
CA VAL A 387 -10.00 -8.40 -10.03
C VAL A 387 -10.77 -7.10 -9.79
N GLY A 388 -10.44 -6.02 -10.52
CA GLY A 388 -11.15 -4.75 -10.38
C GLY A 388 -12.57 -4.70 -10.95
N SER A 389 -12.91 -5.62 -11.85
CA SER A 389 -14.20 -5.65 -12.56
C SER A 389 -15.25 -6.50 -11.86
N TYR A 390 -14.82 -7.44 -11.03
CA TYR A 390 -15.69 -8.37 -10.31
C TYR A 390 -15.38 -8.35 -8.80
N PRO A 391 -15.56 -7.20 -8.11
CA PRO A 391 -15.28 -7.07 -6.68
C PRO A 391 -16.21 -7.92 -5.80
N ASP A 392 -17.45 -8.12 -6.23
CA ASP A 392 -18.48 -8.86 -5.48
C ASP A 392 -18.57 -10.35 -5.89
N SER A 393 -17.66 -10.82 -6.75
CA SER A 393 -17.64 -12.22 -7.17
C SER A 393 -17.21 -13.13 -6.01
N PRO A 394 -17.82 -14.32 -5.86
CA PRO A 394 -17.35 -15.30 -4.89
C PRO A 394 -15.90 -15.76 -5.16
N PHE A 395 -15.39 -15.56 -6.37
CA PHE A 395 -14.02 -15.89 -6.77
C PHE A 395 -13.04 -14.70 -6.64
N HIS A 396 -13.47 -13.55 -6.11
CA HIS A 396 -12.61 -12.37 -6.01
C HIS A 396 -11.30 -12.62 -5.22
N PRO A 397 -11.32 -13.31 -4.06
CA PRO A 397 -10.10 -13.64 -3.33
C PRO A 397 -9.12 -14.47 -4.17
N GLU A 398 -9.59 -15.52 -4.84
CA GLU A 398 -8.75 -16.40 -5.66
C GLU A 398 -8.25 -15.71 -6.93
N LEU A 399 -9.05 -14.82 -7.53
CA LEU A 399 -8.61 -13.98 -8.64
C LEU A 399 -7.49 -13.01 -8.21
N ALA A 400 -7.62 -12.41 -7.03
CA ALA A 400 -6.61 -11.53 -6.47
C ALA A 400 -5.31 -12.30 -6.16
N GLU A 401 -5.42 -13.54 -5.67
CA GLU A 401 -4.29 -14.43 -5.47
C GLU A 401 -3.64 -14.84 -6.80
N LEU A 402 -4.42 -15.21 -7.82
CA LEU A 402 -3.91 -15.51 -9.15
C LEU A 402 -3.15 -14.31 -9.75
N ALA A 403 -3.67 -13.09 -9.58
CA ALA A 403 -3.00 -11.86 -10.02
C ALA A 403 -1.65 -11.67 -9.33
N VAL A 404 -1.57 -11.96 -8.03
CA VAL A 404 -0.33 -11.97 -7.26
C VAL A 404 0.67 -13.00 -7.80
N GLN A 405 0.20 -14.22 -8.08
CA GLN A 405 1.06 -15.29 -8.60
C GLN A 405 1.62 -14.95 -9.99
N ILE A 406 0.76 -14.52 -10.92
CA ILE A 406 1.17 -14.12 -12.29
C ILE A 406 2.16 -12.95 -12.24
N ARG A 407 1.98 -12.02 -11.30
CA ARG A 407 2.89 -10.90 -11.12
C ARG A 407 4.29 -11.34 -10.69
N ALA A 408 4.38 -12.27 -9.74
CA ALA A 408 5.66 -12.80 -9.29
C ALA A 408 6.37 -13.61 -10.39
N GLU A 409 5.62 -14.42 -11.13
CA GLU A 409 6.09 -15.17 -12.30
C GLU A 409 6.63 -14.25 -13.41
N ARG A 410 5.95 -13.11 -13.68
CA ARG A 410 6.47 -12.08 -14.57
C ARG A 410 7.78 -11.48 -14.05
N ALA A 411 7.86 -11.20 -12.74
CA ALA A 411 9.06 -10.65 -12.14
C ALA A 411 10.26 -11.61 -12.26
N LEU A 412 10.03 -12.92 -12.13
CA LEU A 412 11.04 -13.95 -12.40
C LEU A 412 11.58 -13.87 -13.82
N TYR A 413 10.73 -13.75 -14.85
CA TYR A 413 11.23 -13.54 -16.22
C TYR A 413 12.08 -12.26 -16.33
N VAL A 414 11.68 -11.18 -15.66
CA VAL A 414 12.42 -9.91 -15.66
C VAL A 414 13.82 -10.06 -15.06
N SER A 415 14.01 -10.90 -14.04
CA SER A 415 15.34 -11.20 -13.47
C SER A 415 16.10 -12.27 -14.25
N LEU A 416 15.40 -13.27 -14.81
CA LEU A 416 15.99 -14.41 -15.50
C LEU A 416 16.70 -14.01 -16.80
N LEU A 417 16.08 -13.14 -17.61
CA LEU A 417 16.66 -12.70 -18.89
C LEU A 417 18.06 -12.06 -18.71
N PRO A 418 18.25 -11.06 -17.82
CA PRO A 418 19.57 -10.50 -17.53
C PRO A 418 20.55 -11.52 -16.93
N ALA A 419 20.09 -12.38 -16.02
CA ALA A 419 20.94 -13.40 -15.39
C ALA A 419 21.52 -14.37 -16.44
N LEU A 420 20.78 -14.66 -17.51
CA LEU A 420 21.23 -15.49 -18.63
C LEU A 420 22.00 -14.70 -19.71
N GLY A 421 22.25 -13.40 -19.52
CA GLY A 421 22.88 -12.54 -20.53
C GLY A 421 22.01 -12.28 -21.78
N LEU A 422 20.70 -12.50 -21.69
CA LEU A 422 19.77 -12.39 -22.82
C LEU A 422 19.21 -10.96 -22.95
N PRO A 423 19.18 -10.38 -24.17
CA PRO A 423 18.75 -9.01 -24.39
C PRO A 423 17.24 -8.85 -24.17
N ARG A 424 16.84 -7.81 -23.43
CA ARG A 424 15.44 -7.39 -23.33
C ARG A 424 15.06 -6.65 -24.61
N ARG A 425 13.94 -7.03 -25.26
CA ARG A 425 13.39 -6.32 -26.45
C ARG A 425 12.12 -5.52 -26.08
N PRO A 426 12.24 -4.34 -25.43
CA PRO A 426 11.13 -3.63 -24.77
C PRO A 426 10.04 -3.11 -25.71
N TRP A 427 10.35 -2.84 -26.98
CA TRP A 427 9.39 -2.29 -27.95
C TRP A 427 8.26 -3.28 -28.31
N ARG A 428 8.49 -4.59 -28.22
CA ARG A 428 7.44 -5.61 -28.42
C ARG A 428 6.44 -5.68 -27.27
N GLN A 429 6.88 -5.40 -26.04
CA GLN A 429 6.01 -5.34 -24.86
C GLN A 429 5.05 -4.15 -24.94
N ALA A 430 5.53 -3.02 -25.47
CA ALA A 430 4.70 -1.85 -25.76
C ALA A 430 3.69 -2.14 -26.89
N ALA A 431 4.08 -2.88 -27.93
CA ALA A 431 3.19 -3.28 -29.02
C ALA A 431 2.08 -4.24 -28.57
N ALA A 432 2.36 -5.18 -27.67
CA ALA A 432 1.35 -6.08 -27.09
C ALA A 432 0.35 -5.32 -26.20
N GLY A 433 0.82 -4.36 -25.39
CA GLY A 433 -0.06 -3.46 -24.63
C GLY A 433 -0.92 -2.57 -25.53
N LEU A 434 -0.42 -2.19 -26.70
CA LEU A 434 -1.19 -1.45 -27.72
C LEU A 434 -2.21 -2.36 -28.44
N ALA A 435 -1.85 -3.59 -28.79
CA ALA A 435 -2.75 -4.56 -29.42
C ALA A 435 -3.93 -4.93 -28.49
N GLU A 436 -3.67 -5.07 -27.19
CA GLU A 436 -4.73 -5.27 -26.18
C GLU A 436 -5.65 -4.04 -26.03
N ARG A 437 -5.11 -2.83 -26.24
CA ARG A 437 -5.91 -1.60 -26.30
C ARG A 437 -6.68 -1.46 -27.61
N LEU A 438 -6.13 -1.91 -28.73
CA LEU A 438 -6.75 -1.84 -30.06
C LEU A 438 -7.83 -2.91 -30.28
N GLY A 439 -7.70 -4.09 -29.65
CA GLY A 439 -8.75 -5.11 -29.61
C GLY A 439 -10.07 -4.61 -28.98
N ARG A 440 -10.03 -3.49 -28.25
CA ARG A 440 -11.19 -2.84 -27.62
C ARG A 440 -12.09 -2.09 -28.60
N LEU A 441 -11.59 -1.72 -29.78
CA LEU A 441 -12.38 -1.00 -30.78
C LEU A 441 -13.32 -1.91 -31.58
N LYS A 442 -13.20 -3.23 -31.44
CA LYS A 442 -13.96 -4.21 -32.25
C LYS A 442 -14.99 -5.04 -31.49
N LEU A 443 -15.34 -4.73 -30.24
CA LEU A 443 -16.39 -5.47 -29.52
C LEU A 443 -17.43 -4.54 -28.87
N ASN A 444 -18.54 -4.40 -29.62
CA ASN A 444 -19.93 -4.10 -29.26
C ASN A 444 -20.25 -2.81 -28.48
N GLY A 445 -20.74 -1.82 -29.23
CA GLY A 445 -21.26 -0.54 -28.76
C GLY A 445 -22.56 -0.61 -27.94
N ARG A 446 -22.45 -0.88 -26.64
CA ARG A 446 -23.46 -0.48 -25.64
C ARG A 446 -22.76 0.06 -24.38
N VAL A 447 -23.10 1.30 -24.01
CA VAL A 447 -22.37 2.12 -23.01
C VAL A 447 -22.95 2.02 -21.59
N VAL A 448 -23.90 1.12 -21.28
CA VAL A 448 -24.59 1.17 -19.97
C VAL A 448 -24.64 -0.16 -19.18
N SER A 449 -24.30 -1.31 -19.77
CA SER A 449 -24.10 -2.55 -18.99
C SER A 449 -23.10 -3.49 -19.68
N ARG A 450 -22.21 -4.12 -18.90
CA ARG A 450 -21.25 -5.09 -19.42
C ARG A 450 -21.97 -6.40 -19.71
N SER A 451 -21.65 -7.01 -20.86
CA SER A 451 -22.25 -8.29 -21.27
C SER A 451 -21.79 -9.41 -20.33
N PRO A 452 -22.70 -10.31 -19.88
CA PRO A 452 -22.33 -11.53 -19.18
C PRO A 452 -21.29 -12.40 -19.94
N LEU A 453 -21.23 -12.28 -21.27
CA LEU A 453 -20.22 -12.95 -22.10
C LEU A 453 -18.79 -12.43 -21.89
N SER A 454 -18.62 -11.22 -21.36
CA SER A 454 -17.30 -10.63 -21.13
C SER A 454 -16.46 -11.47 -20.17
N LEU A 455 -17.05 -11.96 -19.08
CA LEU A 455 -16.35 -12.81 -18.12
C LEU A 455 -15.94 -14.14 -18.75
N VAL A 456 -16.82 -14.76 -19.55
CA VAL A 456 -16.52 -16.04 -20.23
C VAL A 456 -15.29 -15.90 -21.12
N LEU A 457 -15.27 -14.88 -21.99
CA LEU A 457 -14.16 -14.62 -22.91
C LEU A 457 -12.87 -14.23 -22.17
N GLU A 458 -12.97 -13.43 -21.10
CA GLU A 458 -11.82 -13.06 -20.29
C GLU A 458 -11.16 -14.28 -19.65
N VAL A 459 -11.95 -15.21 -19.12
CA VAL A 459 -11.45 -16.44 -18.52
C VAL A 459 -10.86 -17.38 -19.57
N GLU A 460 -11.48 -17.53 -20.75
CA GLU A 460 -10.92 -18.35 -21.84
C GLU A 460 -9.53 -17.86 -22.27
N LEU A 461 -9.38 -16.54 -22.44
CA LEU A 461 -8.09 -15.94 -22.76
C LEU A 461 -7.06 -16.16 -21.65
N MET A 462 -7.47 -16.09 -20.38
CA MET A 462 -6.59 -16.41 -19.26
C MET A 462 -6.19 -17.88 -19.23
N ARG A 463 -7.09 -18.82 -19.55
CA ARG A 463 -6.78 -20.25 -19.63
C ARG A 463 -5.71 -20.51 -20.71
N SER A 464 -5.88 -19.94 -21.91
CA SER A 464 -4.87 -20.03 -22.97
C SER A 464 -3.52 -19.44 -22.54
N ALA A 465 -3.52 -18.30 -21.85
CA ALA A 465 -2.30 -17.68 -21.35
C ALA A 465 -1.59 -18.55 -20.30
N VAL A 466 -2.33 -19.17 -19.38
CA VAL A 466 -1.77 -20.08 -18.36
C VAL A 466 -1.20 -21.36 -18.99
N VAL A 467 -1.84 -21.90 -20.03
CA VAL A 467 -1.31 -23.04 -20.79
C VAL A 467 -0.01 -22.66 -21.51
N GLY A 468 0.03 -21.50 -22.17
CA GLY A 468 1.27 -21.00 -22.79
C GLY A 468 2.40 -20.88 -21.76
N LYS A 469 2.12 -20.25 -20.62
CA LYS A 469 3.06 -20.13 -19.50
C LYS A 469 3.55 -21.49 -18.97
N LEU A 470 2.68 -22.50 -18.85
CA LEU A 470 3.08 -23.84 -18.43
C LEU A 470 4.16 -24.40 -19.35
N GLY A 471 4.00 -24.24 -20.67
CA GLY A 471 5.03 -24.63 -21.64
C GLY A 471 6.36 -23.91 -21.41
N GLY A 472 6.32 -22.61 -21.07
CA GLY A 472 7.52 -21.86 -20.69
C GLY A 472 8.25 -22.44 -19.48
N TRP A 473 7.52 -22.88 -18.45
CA TRP A 473 8.12 -23.51 -17.27
C TRP A 473 8.65 -24.90 -17.53
N GLN A 474 7.96 -25.70 -18.35
CA GLN A 474 8.44 -27.02 -18.76
C GLN A 474 9.75 -26.90 -19.55
N THR A 475 9.82 -25.99 -20.53
CA THR A 475 11.06 -25.74 -21.27
C THR A 475 12.20 -25.30 -20.36
N LEU A 476 11.93 -24.40 -19.40
CA LEU A 476 12.95 -23.96 -18.45
C LEU A 476 13.37 -25.06 -17.46
N HIS A 477 12.46 -25.94 -17.06
CA HIS A 477 12.78 -27.10 -16.24
C HIS A 477 13.76 -28.03 -16.97
N ASP A 478 13.48 -28.34 -18.24
CA ASP A 478 14.30 -29.23 -19.05
C ASP A 478 15.70 -28.65 -19.32
N LEU A 479 15.79 -27.34 -19.55
CA LEU A 479 17.06 -26.64 -19.81
C LEU A 479 17.80 -26.21 -18.53
N ALA A 480 17.17 -26.26 -17.36
CA ALA A 480 17.74 -25.72 -16.12
C ALA A 480 19.14 -26.25 -15.79
N PRO A 481 19.44 -27.56 -15.89
CA PRO A 481 20.77 -28.08 -15.60
C PRO A 481 21.86 -27.47 -16.50
N GLU A 482 21.56 -27.25 -17.78
CA GLU A 482 22.49 -26.67 -18.75
C GLU A 482 22.68 -25.16 -18.54
N LEU A 483 21.64 -24.48 -18.06
CA LEU A 483 21.64 -23.03 -17.80
C LEU A 483 22.26 -22.64 -16.45
N GLY A 484 22.67 -23.62 -15.63
CA GLY A 484 23.14 -23.38 -14.26
C GLY A 484 22.01 -22.97 -13.31
N LEU A 485 20.79 -23.45 -13.56
CA LEU A 485 19.58 -23.15 -12.77
C LEU A 485 19.08 -24.39 -12.03
N ASP A 486 18.34 -24.19 -10.95
CA ASP A 486 17.68 -25.28 -10.22
C ASP A 486 16.41 -25.76 -10.96
N PRO A 487 16.35 -27.01 -11.45
CA PRO A 487 15.16 -27.54 -12.13
C PRO A 487 13.93 -27.64 -11.21
N GLU A 488 14.10 -27.86 -9.90
CA GLU A 488 12.98 -28.00 -8.96
C GLU A 488 12.16 -26.71 -8.86
N ARG A 489 12.82 -25.56 -8.98
CA ARG A 489 12.17 -24.24 -9.08
C ARG A 489 11.09 -24.22 -10.18
N PHE A 490 11.42 -24.71 -11.37
CA PHE A 490 10.51 -24.69 -12.52
C PHE A 490 9.45 -25.79 -12.44
N ALA A 491 9.73 -26.91 -11.79
CA ALA A 491 8.72 -27.93 -11.46
C ALA A 491 7.63 -27.36 -10.53
N VAL A 492 8.02 -26.59 -9.50
CA VAL A 492 7.08 -25.90 -8.61
C VAL A 492 6.20 -24.89 -9.38
N LEU A 493 6.79 -24.15 -10.33
CA LEU A 493 6.07 -23.18 -11.17
C LEU A 493 5.10 -23.87 -12.15
N ALA A 494 5.49 -25.00 -12.74
CA ALA A 494 4.62 -25.82 -13.58
C ALA A 494 3.44 -26.38 -12.77
N ALA A 495 3.69 -26.95 -11.59
CA ALA A 495 2.65 -27.43 -10.69
C ALA A 495 1.68 -26.30 -10.26
N ARG A 496 2.19 -25.07 -10.06
CA ARG A 496 1.36 -23.89 -9.83
C ARG A 496 0.49 -23.55 -11.04
N ALA A 497 1.04 -23.57 -12.26
CA ALA A 497 0.27 -23.31 -13.48
C ALA A 497 -0.93 -24.28 -13.61
N HIS A 498 -0.76 -25.54 -13.23
CA HIS A 498 -1.88 -26.50 -13.15
C HIS A 498 -2.97 -26.09 -12.15
N ARG A 499 -2.59 -25.64 -10.94
CA ARG A 499 -3.57 -25.15 -9.93
C ARG A 499 -4.31 -23.90 -10.41
N GLN A 500 -3.61 -23.00 -11.08
CA GLN A 500 -4.20 -21.80 -11.67
C GLN A 500 -5.18 -22.14 -12.79
N LEU A 501 -4.86 -23.13 -13.64
CA LEU A 501 -5.77 -23.61 -14.66
C LEU A 501 -7.03 -24.22 -14.03
N ALA A 502 -6.88 -25.03 -12.98
CA ALA A 502 -8.03 -25.58 -12.26
C ALA A 502 -8.93 -24.50 -11.63
N LEU A 503 -8.37 -23.42 -11.10
CA LEU A 503 -9.14 -22.25 -10.64
C LEU A 503 -9.90 -21.60 -11.81
N LEU A 504 -9.23 -21.35 -12.93
CA LEU A 504 -9.84 -20.74 -14.10
C LEU A 504 -10.91 -21.63 -14.73
N ASP A 505 -10.78 -22.96 -14.66
CA ASP A 505 -11.80 -23.92 -15.09
C ASP A 505 -13.07 -23.81 -14.24
N ARG A 506 -12.93 -23.70 -12.90
CA ARG A 506 -14.06 -23.46 -12.00
C ARG A 506 -14.74 -22.13 -12.29
N LEU A 507 -13.96 -21.06 -12.47
CA LEU A 507 -14.49 -19.75 -12.81
C LEU A 507 -15.17 -19.73 -14.18
N HIS A 508 -14.64 -20.46 -15.17
CA HIS A 508 -15.25 -20.60 -16.50
C HIS A 508 -16.57 -21.34 -16.42
N ALA A 509 -16.65 -22.41 -15.63
CA ALA A 509 -17.91 -23.12 -15.38
C ALA A 509 -18.96 -22.19 -14.74
N HIS A 510 -18.58 -21.42 -13.73
CA HIS A 510 -19.45 -20.42 -13.11
C HIS A 510 -19.91 -19.34 -14.10
N ALA A 511 -18.97 -18.77 -14.86
CA ALA A 511 -19.27 -17.71 -15.84
C ALA A 511 -20.23 -18.20 -16.93
N ARG A 512 -20.05 -19.42 -17.44
CA ARG A 512 -20.96 -20.00 -18.45
C ARG A 512 -22.36 -20.23 -17.91
N ALA A 513 -22.48 -20.65 -16.65
CA ALA A 513 -23.79 -20.84 -16.02
C ALA A 513 -24.59 -19.53 -15.93
N GLY A 514 -23.93 -18.38 -15.78
CA GLY A 514 -24.61 -17.08 -15.76
C GLY A 514 -24.80 -16.44 -17.15
N ALA A 515 -23.97 -16.76 -18.14
CA ALA A 515 -23.87 -15.96 -19.36
C ALA A 515 -24.90 -16.31 -20.46
N PHE A 516 -25.47 -17.52 -20.43
CA PHE A 516 -26.36 -18.02 -21.49
C PHE A 516 -27.80 -18.25 -21.03
N HIS A 517 -28.15 -17.84 -19.81
CA HIS A 517 -29.50 -17.90 -19.28
C HIS A 517 -30.08 -16.48 -19.17
N LEU A 518 -31.30 -16.29 -19.66
CA LEU A 518 -32.04 -15.05 -19.47
C LEU A 518 -32.39 -14.93 -17.97
N THR A 519 -31.89 -13.90 -17.30
CA THR A 519 -32.45 -13.46 -16.01
C THR A 519 -33.76 -12.72 -16.20
#